data_AF-A0A0D9XEJ3-F1
#
_entry.id   AF-A0A0D9XEJ3-F1
#
_cell.length_a   1.000
_cell.length_b   1.000
_cell.length_c   1.000
_cell.angle_alpha   90.00
_cell.angle_beta   90.00
_cell.angle_gamma   90.00
#
_symmetry.space_group_name_H-M   'P 1'
#
loop_
_entity.id
_entity.type
_entity.pdbx_description
1 polymer ?
#
loop_
_entity_poly.entity_id
_entity_poly.type
_entity_poly.pdbx_seq_one_letter_code
_entity_poly.pdbx_strand_id
1 'polypeptide(L)'
;MPMTPEQFGILEINCSKDVKIQGIIGPCTSLEKELIGGFDQEAAAAVLARLVSFKMETEYLALDYFQADFDPIRWLDQALIRLCSKFGDYQKETPSSYSLSPLLSIFPQFIFNLRRSQFVQVFNNSLDETAYFRMILNREDVANTVVMIQPSLISYSFQSGPEPVLLDVTAIAADKILLLDSYFTVVIFHGITIAQWRNAGYQDREDHEVFSQLLKAPHEEAETIIRERFPVPRLVVFDQYGSQKNSSPPVTTTEPEDDEVVLESPAHFRIYKSGKIDRLNRPPVLSAGVDEATGVTSKDVLLDADTGVSVRLFLPKTSDPSKKLPVVVFFHGGAFFIESAGSATYHNYVNSLAAAAGALLVSVDYRLAPEHPLPAAYDDSWAALQWTVSSSAQDGWIAEHGDTPRLFVAGDSAGANIAHEMLVRAAANGGRPRMEGAILLHPWFGGSKEIEGEPEGGAAITAAMWYYACPDAAAGADDPRLNPLAPGGLTAMKELACERLLVCAGGKDVLAARNRAYYDAVAASAWRGSAAWLESEGEGHVFFLGKPECENAKQVMDRIVAFINEA
;
A
#
# COMPACT_ATOMS: atom_id res chain seq x y z
N MET A 1 -30.42 -46.44 -25.52
CA MET A 1 -30.35 -45.24 -26.38
C MET A 1 -29.45 -44.24 -25.69
N PRO A 2 -28.42 -43.71 -26.34
CA PRO A 2 -27.59 -42.64 -25.77
C PRO A 2 -28.43 -41.36 -25.71
N MET A 3 -28.38 -40.63 -24.60
CA MET A 3 -28.98 -39.30 -24.49
C MET A 3 -28.00 -38.26 -25.05
N THR A 4 -28.51 -37.40 -25.93
CA THR A 4 -27.81 -36.27 -26.55
C THR A 4 -27.56 -35.14 -25.55
N PRO A 5 -26.43 -34.40 -25.65
CA PRO A 5 -26.13 -33.26 -24.80
C PRO A 5 -26.64 -31.97 -25.42
N GLU A 6 -27.91 -31.59 -25.18
CA GLU A 6 -28.42 -30.31 -25.69
C GLU A 6 -29.73 -29.91 -24.99
N GLN A 7 -29.67 -29.42 -23.75
CA GLN A 7 -30.73 -28.57 -23.18
C GLN A 7 -30.12 -27.59 -22.17
N PHE A 8 -29.74 -26.40 -22.64
CA PHE A 8 -29.63 -25.23 -21.76
C PHE A 8 -31.05 -24.84 -21.36
N GLY A 9 -31.36 -24.90 -20.06
CA GLY A 9 -32.65 -24.50 -19.51
C GLY A 9 -32.45 -23.36 -18.51
N ILE A 10 -33.05 -22.20 -18.79
CA ILE A 10 -33.20 -21.13 -17.80
C ILE A 10 -34.49 -21.40 -17.03
N LEU A 11 -34.39 -21.57 -15.72
CA LEU A 11 -35.54 -21.69 -14.82
C LEU A 11 -35.84 -20.32 -14.21
N GLU A 12 -36.83 -19.60 -14.74
CA GLU A 12 -37.31 -18.36 -14.12
C GLU A 12 -38.46 -18.66 -13.16
N ILE A 13 -38.27 -18.33 -11.87
CA ILE A 13 -39.31 -18.35 -10.84
C ILE A 13 -39.60 -16.90 -10.48
N ASN A 14 -40.81 -16.43 -10.80
CA ASN A 14 -41.22 -15.05 -10.50
C ASN A 14 -41.79 -14.97 -9.08
N CYS A 15 -41.07 -14.31 -8.18
CA CYS A 15 -41.49 -14.07 -6.79
C CYS A 15 -41.62 -12.56 -6.54
N SER A 16 -42.67 -12.15 -5.82
CA SER A 16 -43.16 -10.76 -5.70
C SER A 16 -42.34 -9.82 -4.79
N LYS A 17 -41.07 -10.17 -4.52
CA LYS A 17 -40.03 -9.30 -3.93
C LYS A 17 -38.77 -9.57 -4.74
N ASP A 18 -38.10 -8.54 -5.27
CA ASP A 18 -37.05 -8.65 -6.28
C ASP A 18 -35.85 -9.52 -5.83
N VAL A 19 -35.99 -10.83 -5.94
CA VAL A 19 -34.94 -11.82 -5.73
C VAL A 19 -34.54 -12.34 -7.09
N LYS A 20 -33.39 -11.91 -7.59
CA LYS A 20 -32.80 -12.46 -8.81
C LYS A 20 -32.00 -13.73 -8.45
N ILE A 21 -32.50 -14.88 -8.88
CA ILE A 21 -31.81 -16.18 -8.71
C ILE A 21 -31.19 -16.56 -10.06
N GLN A 22 -29.87 -16.80 -10.06
CA GLN A 22 -29.15 -17.29 -11.23
C GLN A 22 -28.35 -18.53 -10.84
N GLY A 23 -28.70 -19.69 -11.42
CA GLY A 23 -27.94 -20.93 -11.27
C GLY A 23 -27.05 -21.16 -12.48
N ILE A 24 -25.76 -21.44 -12.27
CA ILE A 24 -24.78 -21.70 -13.32
C ILE A 24 -24.18 -23.09 -13.07
N ILE A 25 -24.11 -23.92 -14.11
CA ILE A 25 -23.46 -25.25 -14.07
C ILE A 25 -22.41 -25.27 -15.17
N GLY A 26 -21.16 -25.53 -14.80
CA GLY A 26 -20.04 -25.67 -15.73
C GLY A 26 -19.46 -27.10 -15.73
N PRO A 27 -18.88 -27.57 -16.85
CA PRO A 27 -18.23 -28.86 -16.90
C PRO A 27 -16.96 -28.88 -16.02
N CYS A 28 -16.73 -29.96 -15.29
CA CYS A 28 -15.51 -30.19 -14.52
C CYS A 28 -14.59 -31.13 -15.31
N THR A 29 -13.46 -30.63 -15.78
CA THR A 29 -12.49 -31.41 -16.56
C THR A 29 -11.05 -31.09 -16.14
N SER A 30 -10.18 -32.10 -16.24
CA SER A 30 -8.73 -31.98 -16.05
C SER A 30 -7.95 -32.00 -17.38
N LEU A 31 -8.64 -32.12 -18.51
CA LEU A 31 -8.02 -32.20 -19.83
C LEU A 31 -7.75 -30.79 -20.39
N GLU A 32 -6.47 -30.45 -20.59
CA GLU A 32 -6.06 -29.12 -21.04
C GLU A 32 -6.70 -28.68 -22.36
N LYS A 33 -6.94 -29.62 -23.29
CA LYS A 33 -7.63 -29.33 -24.56
C LYS A 33 -9.08 -28.90 -24.37
N GLU A 34 -9.76 -29.44 -23.37
CA GLU A 34 -11.14 -29.07 -23.05
C GLU A 34 -11.19 -27.74 -22.29
N LEU A 35 -10.15 -27.42 -21.50
CA LEU A 35 -10.01 -26.12 -20.83
C LEU A 35 -9.82 -24.96 -21.83
N ILE A 36 -9.02 -25.16 -22.89
CA ILE A 36 -8.85 -24.14 -23.94
C ILE A 36 -10.19 -23.85 -24.65
N GLY A 37 -11.01 -24.88 -24.86
CA GLY A 37 -12.32 -24.73 -25.49
C GLY A 37 -13.32 -23.88 -24.68
N GLY A 38 -13.13 -23.77 -23.37
CA GLY A 38 -13.96 -22.95 -22.49
C GLY A 38 -13.34 -21.60 -22.09
N PHE A 39 -12.19 -21.23 -22.67
CA PHE A 39 -11.51 -19.99 -22.31
C PHE A 39 -12.13 -18.77 -23.01
N ASP A 40 -12.66 -17.84 -22.22
CA ASP A 40 -13.14 -16.55 -22.67
C ASP A 40 -12.05 -15.49 -22.43
N GLN A 41 -11.37 -15.10 -23.50
CA GLN A 41 -10.26 -14.15 -23.43
C GLN A 41 -10.68 -12.72 -23.09
N GLU A 42 -11.91 -12.30 -23.41
CA GLU A 42 -12.43 -10.98 -23.07
C GLU A 42 -12.78 -10.90 -21.59
N ALA A 43 -13.51 -11.91 -21.09
CA ALA A 43 -13.82 -12.02 -19.67
C ALA A 43 -12.54 -12.16 -18.82
N ALA A 44 -11.56 -12.94 -19.29
CA ALA A 44 -10.27 -13.07 -18.61
C ALA A 44 -9.52 -11.74 -18.54
N ALA A 45 -9.50 -10.96 -19.63
CA ALA A 45 -8.86 -9.64 -19.64
C ALA A 45 -9.55 -8.67 -18.67
N ALA A 46 -10.89 -8.65 -18.65
CA ALA A 46 -11.65 -7.82 -17.73
C ALA A 46 -11.40 -8.19 -16.25
N VAL A 47 -11.41 -9.49 -15.93
CA VAL A 47 -11.11 -9.97 -14.58
C VAL A 47 -9.68 -9.62 -14.17
N LEU A 48 -8.70 -9.77 -15.07
CA LEU A 48 -7.32 -9.45 -14.77
C LEU A 48 -7.10 -7.94 -14.57
N ALA A 49 -7.78 -7.10 -15.35
CA ALA A 49 -7.78 -5.65 -15.17
C ALA A 49 -8.33 -5.23 -13.80
N ARG A 50 -9.42 -5.86 -13.34
CA ARG A 50 -9.96 -5.63 -11.99
C ARG A 50 -9.03 -6.13 -10.90
N LEU A 51 -8.43 -7.30 -11.11
CA LEU A 51 -7.52 -7.89 -10.12
C LEU A 51 -6.24 -7.07 -9.95
N VAL A 52 -5.64 -6.58 -11.05
CA VAL A 52 -4.47 -5.69 -10.94
C VAL A 52 -4.86 -4.36 -10.30
N SER A 53 -6.02 -3.78 -10.66
CA SER A 53 -6.54 -2.56 -10.02
C SER A 53 -6.70 -2.74 -8.50
N PHE A 54 -7.31 -3.85 -8.08
CA PHE A 54 -7.50 -4.18 -6.67
C PHE A 54 -6.16 -4.39 -5.95
N LYS A 55 -5.20 -5.10 -6.55
CA LYS A 55 -3.87 -5.28 -5.97
C LYS A 55 -3.12 -3.97 -5.85
N MET A 56 -3.20 -3.11 -6.86
CA MET A 56 -2.62 -1.76 -6.82
C MET A 56 -3.27 -0.85 -5.76
N GLU A 57 -4.49 -1.14 -5.31
CA GLU A 57 -5.13 -0.41 -4.21
C GLU A 57 -4.80 -1.04 -2.85
N THR A 58 -4.78 -2.37 -2.76
CA THR A 58 -4.67 -3.09 -1.48
C THR A 58 -3.25 -3.45 -1.07
N GLU A 59 -2.40 -3.83 -2.01
CA GLU A 59 -0.98 -4.14 -1.73
C GLU A 59 -0.14 -2.86 -1.63
N TYR A 60 -0.68 -1.74 -2.10
CA TYR A 60 -0.14 -0.39 -1.89
C TYR A 60 -0.51 0.21 -0.52
N LEU A 61 -1.57 -0.32 0.11
CA LEU A 61 -2.02 0.02 1.47
C LEU A 61 -1.53 -0.98 2.53
N ALA A 62 -0.83 -2.05 2.13
CA ALA A 62 -0.18 -2.92 3.09
C ALA A 62 0.92 -2.11 3.78
N LEU A 63 0.80 -1.95 5.11
CA LEU A 63 1.71 -1.23 6.02
C LEU A 63 3.14 -1.83 6.07
N ASP A 64 3.55 -2.59 5.05
CA ASP A 64 4.86 -3.21 4.98
C ASP A 64 5.83 -2.17 4.40
N TYR A 65 6.42 -1.37 5.29
CA TYR A 65 7.36 -0.27 5.02
C TYR A 65 8.52 -0.62 4.07
N PHE A 66 8.73 -1.90 3.78
CA PHE A 66 9.86 -2.41 3.04
C PHE A 66 9.50 -3.50 2.02
N GLN A 67 8.22 -3.80 1.79
CA GLN A 67 7.87 -4.74 0.73
C GLN A 67 8.15 -4.06 -0.61
N ALA A 68 9.02 -4.68 -1.42
CA ALA A 68 9.30 -4.23 -2.78
C ALA A 68 7.98 -3.93 -3.49
N ASP A 69 7.83 -2.68 -3.93
CA ASP A 69 6.61 -2.14 -4.53
C ASP A 69 5.94 -3.20 -5.40
N PHE A 70 4.65 -3.46 -5.15
CA PHE A 70 3.87 -4.29 -6.07
C PHE A 70 3.99 -3.69 -7.47
N ASP A 71 4.80 -4.30 -8.32
CA ASP A 71 4.98 -3.87 -9.71
C ASP A 71 3.84 -4.50 -10.54
N PRO A 72 2.81 -3.71 -10.88
CA PRO A 72 1.64 -4.23 -11.59
C PRO A 72 2.00 -4.70 -13.00
N ILE A 73 3.01 -4.09 -13.63
CA ILE A 73 3.44 -4.42 -14.98
C ILE A 73 4.13 -5.78 -14.96
N ARG A 74 5.10 -5.97 -14.06
CA ARG A 74 5.80 -7.25 -13.91
C ARG A 74 4.83 -8.36 -13.52
N TRP A 75 3.85 -8.06 -12.67
CA TRP A 75 2.82 -9.02 -12.27
C TRP A 75 1.96 -9.48 -13.46
N LEU A 76 1.51 -8.53 -14.29
CA LEU A 76 0.76 -8.81 -15.53
C LEU A 76 1.62 -9.59 -16.54
N ASP A 77 2.87 -9.18 -16.75
CA ASP A 77 3.80 -9.82 -17.68
C ASP A 77 4.07 -11.28 -17.25
N GLN A 78 4.24 -11.54 -15.95
CA GLN A 78 4.38 -12.90 -15.42
C GLN A 78 3.10 -13.73 -15.59
N ALA A 79 1.92 -13.14 -15.41
CA ALA A 79 0.65 -13.82 -15.63
C ALA A 79 0.51 -14.25 -17.11
N LEU A 80 0.86 -13.35 -18.04
CA LEU A 80 0.89 -13.62 -19.47
C LEU A 80 1.89 -14.72 -19.81
N ILE A 81 3.14 -14.64 -19.32
CA ILE A 81 4.17 -15.65 -19.57
C ILE A 81 3.69 -17.02 -19.09
N ARG A 82 3.13 -17.12 -17.88
CA ARG A 82 2.61 -18.40 -17.35
C ARG A 82 1.51 -19.00 -18.23
N LEU A 83 0.57 -18.17 -18.71
CA LEU A 83 -0.49 -18.61 -19.62
C LEU A 83 0.09 -19.07 -20.97
N CYS A 84 0.95 -18.24 -21.56
CA CYS A 84 1.60 -18.51 -22.84
C CYS A 84 2.50 -19.75 -22.82
N SER A 85 3.25 -19.97 -21.74
CA SER A 85 4.12 -21.14 -21.57
C SER A 85 3.33 -22.43 -21.34
N LYS A 86 2.13 -22.35 -20.75
CA LYS A 86 1.28 -23.50 -20.45
C LYS A 86 0.41 -23.93 -21.63
N PHE A 87 -0.17 -22.98 -22.37
CA PHE A 87 -1.14 -23.27 -23.42
C PHE A 87 -0.65 -22.96 -24.84
N GLY A 88 0.56 -22.44 -25.01
CA GLY A 88 1.18 -22.22 -26.31
C GLY A 88 1.90 -23.45 -26.83
N ASP A 89 1.88 -23.64 -28.14
CA ASP A 89 2.67 -24.65 -28.84
C ASP A 89 4.00 -24.04 -29.30
N TYR A 90 5.12 -24.60 -28.86
CA TYR A 90 6.46 -24.12 -29.22
C TYR A 90 7.54 -25.19 -29.05
N GLN A 91 8.65 -24.97 -29.76
CA GLN A 91 9.90 -25.67 -29.53
C GLN A 91 10.81 -24.81 -28.66
N LYS A 92 11.44 -25.41 -27.64
CA LYS A 92 12.37 -24.71 -26.74
C LYS A 92 13.50 -24.06 -27.54
N GLU A 93 13.93 -22.89 -27.10
CA GLU A 93 15.00 -22.08 -27.73
C GLU A 93 14.71 -21.64 -29.18
N THR A 94 13.47 -21.79 -29.68
CA THR A 94 13.09 -21.38 -31.05
C THR A 94 11.87 -20.45 -31.00
N PRO A 95 12.06 -19.13 -30.76
CA PRO A 95 10.94 -18.20 -30.60
C PRO A 95 9.98 -18.16 -31.80
N SER A 96 10.48 -18.31 -33.03
CA SER A 96 9.68 -18.32 -34.25
C SER A 96 8.74 -19.52 -34.40
N SER A 97 8.88 -20.54 -33.55
CA SER A 97 7.98 -21.69 -33.52
C SER A 97 6.73 -21.47 -32.67
N TYR A 98 6.67 -20.37 -31.93
CA TYR A 98 5.59 -20.12 -30.98
C TYR A 98 4.26 -19.85 -31.68
N SER A 99 3.21 -20.53 -31.23
CA SER A 99 1.84 -20.32 -31.69
C SER A 99 0.84 -20.47 -30.55
N LEU A 100 -0.31 -19.79 -30.68
CA LEU A 100 -1.42 -19.87 -29.73
C LEU A 100 -2.69 -20.31 -30.47
N SER A 101 -3.54 -21.04 -29.76
CA SER A 101 -4.91 -21.31 -30.21
C SER A 101 -5.63 -19.99 -30.55
N PRO A 102 -6.47 -19.94 -31.60
CA PRO A 102 -7.29 -18.77 -31.90
C PRO A 102 -8.11 -18.27 -30.70
N LEU A 103 -8.54 -19.19 -29.82
CA LEU A 103 -9.30 -18.88 -28.59
C LEU A 103 -8.50 -18.11 -27.53
N LEU A 104 -7.16 -18.09 -27.65
CA LEU A 104 -6.23 -17.41 -26.74
C LEU A 104 -5.46 -16.28 -27.44
N SER A 105 -5.60 -16.16 -28.77
CA SER A 105 -4.69 -15.38 -29.62
C SER A 105 -4.75 -13.87 -29.40
N ILE A 106 -5.89 -13.35 -28.90
CA ILE A 106 -6.08 -11.91 -28.65
C ILE A 106 -5.69 -11.55 -27.21
N PHE A 107 -5.66 -12.52 -26.30
CA PHE A 107 -5.32 -12.27 -24.89
C PHE A 107 -3.97 -11.54 -24.68
N PRO A 108 -2.86 -11.89 -25.37
CA PRO A 108 -1.61 -11.13 -25.28
C PRO A 108 -1.76 -9.66 -25.68
N GLN A 109 -2.62 -9.36 -26.68
CA GLN A 109 -2.90 -8.01 -27.13
C GLN A 109 -3.65 -7.20 -26.05
N PHE A 110 -4.61 -7.84 -25.35
CA PHE A 110 -5.25 -7.20 -24.20
C PHE A 110 -4.26 -6.86 -23.09
N ILE A 111 -3.33 -7.77 -22.76
CA ILE A 111 -2.31 -7.49 -21.74
C ILE A 111 -1.35 -6.37 -22.19
N PHE A 112 -0.98 -6.35 -23.47
CA PHE A 112 -0.15 -5.29 -24.05
C PHE A 112 -0.77 -3.90 -23.88
N ASN A 113 -2.09 -3.80 -24.06
CA ASN A 113 -2.86 -2.57 -23.91
C ASN A 113 -3.10 -2.24 -22.42
N LEU A 114 -3.51 -3.23 -21.61
CA LEU A 114 -3.78 -3.06 -20.17
C LEU A 114 -2.57 -2.52 -19.41
N ARG A 115 -1.36 -3.07 -19.63
CA ARG A 115 -0.14 -2.63 -18.93
C ARG A 115 0.28 -1.19 -19.25
N ARG A 116 -0.26 -0.61 -20.34
CA ARG A 116 -0.05 0.78 -20.78
C ARG A 116 -1.24 1.69 -20.51
N SER A 117 -2.36 1.11 -20.08
CA SER A 117 -3.57 1.86 -19.79
C SER A 117 -3.42 2.74 -18.56
N GLN A 118 -4.28 3.74 -18.45
CA GLN A 118 -4.41 4.62 -17.29
C GLN A 118 -4.79 3.90 -15.98
N PHE A 119 -5.24 2.64 -16.06
CA PHE A 119 -5.52 1.83 -14.87
C PHE A 119 -4.25 1.36 -14.16
N VAL A 120 -3.17 1.18 -14.94
CA VAL A 120 -1.86 0.68 -14.48
C VAL A 120 -0.82 1.80 -14.44
N GLN A 121 -0.76 2.63 -15.49
CA GLN A 121 0.18 3.75 -15.62
C GLN A 121 -0.48 5.05 -15.13
N VAL A 122 -0.27 5.40 -13.86
CA VAL A 122 -0.99 6.52 -13.22
C VAL A 122 -0.29 7.88 -13.30
N PHE A 123 0.97 7.94 -13.75
CA PHE A 123 1.82 9.15 -13.69
C PHE A 123 1.25 10.40 -14.40
N ASN A 124 0.37 10.21 -15.39
CA ASN A 124 -0.25 11.32 -16.14
C ASN A 124 -1.68 11.64 -15.69
N ASN A 125 -2.16 11.04 -14.61
CA ASN A 125 -3.51 11.27 -14.09
C ASN A 125 -3.43 11.80 -12.67
N SER A 126 -4.37 12.67 -12.31
CA SER A 126 -4.59 12.99 -10.90
C SER A 126 -5.07 11.75 -10.12
N LEU A 127 -4.94 11.80 -8.79
CA LEU A 127 -5.43 10.73 -7.91
C LEU A 127 -6.94 10.52 -8.08
N ASP A 128 -7.71 11.60 -8.18
CA ASP A 128 -9.16 11.56 -8.36
C ASP A 128 -9.55 10.95 -9.72
N GLU A 129 -8.82 11.28 -10.79
CA GLU A 129 -9.05 10.66 -12.11
C GLU A 129 -8.75 9.16 -12.09
N THR A 130 -7.66 8.76 -11.44
CA THR A 130 -7.29 7.34 -11.31
C THR A 130 -8.35 6.58 -10.51
N ALA A 131 -8.81 7.15 -9.39
CA ALA A 131 -9.88 6.58 -8.58
C ALA A 131 -11.19 6.48 -9.39
N TYR A 132 -11.53 7.52 -10.16
CA TYR A 132 -12.70 7.53 -11.04
C TYR A 132 -12.62 6.42 -12.10
N PHE A 133 -11.51 6.33 -12.84
CA PHE A 133 -11.35 5.31 -13.88
C PHE A 133 -11.45 3.89 -13.31
N ARG A 134 -10.77 3.61 -12.19
CA ARG A 134 -10.82 2.30 -11.52
C ARG A 134 -12.20 1.99 -10.93
N MET A 135 -12.90 3.00 -10.41
CA MET A 135 -14.27 2.84 -9.93
C MET A 135 -15.20 2.38 -11.05
N ILE A 136 -15.08 2.98 -12.25
CA ILE A 136 -15.90 2.61 -13.41
C ILE A 136 -15.50 1.22 -13.95
N LEU A 137 -14.19 0.92 -14.05
CA LEU A 137 -13.67 -0.40 -14.44
C LEU A 137 -14.28 -1.56 -13.61
N ASN A 138 -14.50 -1.32 -12.32
CA ASN A 138 -15.05 -2.32 -11.39
C ASN A 138 -16.58 -2.44 -11.43
N ARG A 139 -17.28 -1.53 -12.11
CA ARG A 139 -18.75 -1.52 -12.20
C ARG A 139 -19.30 -1.93 -13.57
N GLU A 140 -18.51 -1.77 -14.62
CA GLU A 140 -18.97 -2.05 -15.98
C GLU A 140 -19.04 -3.54 -16.31
N ASP A 141 -19.66 -3.87 -17.44
CA ASP A 141 -19.67 -5.23 -17.97
C ASP A 141 -18.36 -5.58 -18.72
N VAL A 142 -18.28 -6.80 -19.23
CA VAL A 142 -17.10 -7.29 -19.95
C VAL A 142 -16.86 -6.50 -21.24
N ALA A 143 -17.90 -6.23 -22.01
CA ALA A 143 -17.79 -5.54 -23.30
C ALA A 143 -17.24 -4.12 -23.12
N ASN A 144 -17.81 -3.36 -22.18
CA ASN A 144 -17.35 -2.01 -21.85
C ASN A 144 -15.93 -2.02 -21.26
N THR A 145 -15.61 -3.00 -20.42
CA THR A 145 -14.24 -3.16 -19.88
C THR A 145 -13.23 -3.42 -21.00
N VAL A 146 -13.57 -4.23 -22.00
CA VAL A 146 -12.69 -4.48 -23.16
C VAL A 146 -12.44 -3.19 -23.94
N VAL A 147 -13.46 -2.37 -24.18
CA VAL A 147 -13.29 -1.06 -24.85
C VAL A 147 -12.40 -0.12 -24.03
N MET A 148 -12.50 -0.13 -22.70
CA MET A 148 -11.60 0.64 -21.84
C MET A 148 -10.13 0.19 -21.94
N ILE A 149 -9.89 -1.11 -22.05
CA ILE A 149 -8.54 -1.69 -22.12
C ILE A 149 -7.96 -1.47 -23.52
N GLN A 150 -8.75 -1.77 -24.55
CA GLN A 150 -8.37 -1.73 -25.94
C GLN A 150 -9.40 -0.89 -26.72
N PRO A 151 -9.13 0.42 -26.85
CA PRO A 151 -9.99 1.33 -27.60
C PRO A 151 -10.23 0.85 -29.04
N SER A 152 -11.43 1.05 -29.54
CA SER A 152 -11.78 0.75 -30.92
C SER A 152 -11.51 1.94 -31.83
N LEU A 153 -11.06 1.68 -33.06
CA LEU A 153 -10.80 2.70 -34.06
C LEU A 153 -11.52 2.32 -35.36
N ILE A 154 -12.40 3.18 -35.82
CA ILE A 154 -13.17 3.01 -37.07
C ILE A 154 -12.71 4.05 -38.08
N SER A 155 -12.42 3.60 -39.30
CA SER A 155 -12.02 4.43 -40.43
C SER A 155 -13.18 4.64 -41.40
N TYR A 156 -13.39 5.89 -41.81
CA TYR A 156 -14.36 6.28 -42.83
C TYR A 156 -13.61 6.91 -44.02
N SER A 157 -13.93 6.44 -45.23
CA SER A 157 -13.35 6.94 -46.47
C SER A 157 -14.39 7.02 -47.58
N PHE A 158 -14.03 7.59 -48.73
CA PHE A 158 -14.90 7.55 -49.91
C PHE A 158 -14.91 6.19 -50.63
N GLN A 159 -13.88 5.37 -50.40
CA GLN A 159 -13.63 4.15 -51.18
C GLN A 159 -14.23 2.92 -50.50
N SER A 160 -14.36 2.95 -49.17
CA SER A 160 -14.87 1.90 -48.31
C SER A 160 -15.84 2.46 -47.28
N GLY A 161 -16.81 1.65 -46.85
CA GLY A 161 -17.67 1.97 -45.71
C GLY A 161 -16.89 1.94 -44.38
N PRO A 162 -17.57 2.19 -43.25
CA PRO A 162 -16.93 2.16 -41.92
C PRO A 162 -16.24 0.82 -41.68
N GLU A 163 -14.94 0.86 -41.41
CA GLU A 163 -14.13 -0.35 -41.21
C GLU A 163 -13.29 -0.24 -39.92
N PRO A 164 -13.28 -1.30 -39.07
CA PRO A 164 -12.37 -1.36 -37.94
C PRO A 164 -10.92 -1.39 -38.43
N VAL A 165 -10.08 -0.54 -37.86
CA VAL A 165 -8.65 -0.46 -38.16
C VAL A 165 -7.83 -0.65 -36.89
N LEU A 166 -6.57 -1.08 -37.05
CA LEU A 166 -5.65 -1.21 -35.93
C LEU A 166 -5.37 0.18 -35.33
N LEU A 167 -5.23 0.21 -34.00
CA LEU A 167 -4.86 1.40 -33.25
C LEU A 167 -3.37 1.71 -33.46
N ASP A 168 -3.02 2.15 -34.66
CA ASP A 168 -1.66 2.39 -35.12
C ASP A 168 -1.59 3.70 -35.93
N VAL A 169 -0.42 4.34 -35.91
CA VAL A 169 -0.18 5.59 -36.65
C VAL A 169 -0.39 5.45 -38.16
N THR A 170 -0.27 4.23 -38.70
CA THR A 170 -0.54 3.91 -40.10
C THR A 170 -2.02 4.05 -40.49
N ALA A 171 -2.94 4.06 -39.53
CA ALA A 171 -4.36 4.32 -39.78
C ALA A 171 -4.63 5.80 -40.11
N ILE A 172 -3.72 6.71 -39.74
CA ILE A 172 -3.85 8.15 -39.97
C ILE A 172 -3.53 8.47 -41.43
N ALA A 173 -4.54 8.91 -42.17
CA ALA A 173 -4.41 9.34 -43.56
C ALA A 173 -5.09 10.69 -43.81
N ALA A 174 -4.60 11.42 -44.81
CA ALA A 174 -5.07 12.76 -45.14
C ALA A 174 -6.54 12.80 -45.60
N ASP A 175 -7.00 11.74 -46.25
CA ASP A 175 -8.30 11.59 -46.90
C ASP A 175 -9.29 10.73 -46.10
N LYS A 176 -9.00 10.44 -44.83
CA LYS A 176 -9.83 9.63 -43.94
C LYS A 176 -10.37 10.41 -42.75
N ILE A 177 -11.49 9.94 -42.21
CA ILE A 177 -11.99 10.32 -40.89
C ILE A 177 -11.85 9.12 -39.97
N LEU A 178 -11.41 9.33 -38.74
CA LEU A 178 -11.29 8.26 -37.74
C LEU A 178 -12.21 8.55 -36.56
N LEU A 179 -12.93 7.52 -36.10
CA LEU A 179 -13.68 7.54 -34.84
C LEU A 179 -12.97 6.60 -33.86
N LEU A 180 -12.39 7.16 -32.81
CA LEU A 180 -11.78 6.42 -31.70
C LEU A 180 -12.74 6.42 -30.52
N ASP A 181 -13.07 5.24 -30.01
CA ASP A 181 -13.83 5.05 -28.79
C ASP A 181 -12.95 4.41 -27.71
N SER A 182 -12.60 5.18 -26.68
CA SER A 182 -11.79 4.75 -25.54
C SER A 182 -12.61 4.62 -24.25
N TYR A 183 -13.90 4.34 -24.36
CA TYR A 183 -14.89 4.33 -23.29
C TYR A 183 -15.20 5.70 -22.69
N PHE A 184 -14.21 6.37 -22.07
CA PHE A 184 -14.36 7.65 -21.38
C PHE A 184 -14.34 8.86 -22.33
N THR A 185 -13.74 8.69 -23.50
CA THR A 185 -13.62 9.73 -24.53
C THR A 185 -13.94 9.11 -25.88
N VAL A 186 -14.74 9.83 -26.66
CA VAL A 186 -15.00 9.53 -28.07
C VAL A 186 -14.35 10.63 -28.90
N VAL A 187 -13.52 10.25 -29.86
CA VAL A 187 -12.73 11.18 -30.66
C VAL A 187 -13.08 11.03 -32.13
N ILE A 188 -13.45 12.14 -32.78
CA ILE A 188 -13.57 12.24 -34.24
C ILE A 188 -12.37 13.03 -34.76
N PHE A 189 -11.54 12.36 -35.55
CA PHE A 189 -10.34 12.92 -36.16
C PHE A 189 -10.53 13.07 -37.67
N HIS A 190 -10.28 14.28 -38.20
CA HIS A 190 -10.31 14.54 -39.64
C HIS A 190 -8.90 14.63 -40.21
N GLY A 191 -8.61 13.82 -41.23
CA GLY A 191 -7.40 13.96 -42.03
C GLY A 191 -7.31 15.34 -42.70
N ILE A 192 -6.08 15.78 -43.01
CA ILE A 192 -5.83 17.14 -43.49
C ILE A 192 -6.64 17.51 -44.75
N THR A 193 -6.82 16.59 -45.70
CA THR A 193 -7.60 16.82 -46.92
C THR A 193 -9.09 16.95 -46.62
N ILE A 194 -9.62 16.08 -45.74
CA ILE A 194 -11.01 16.16 -45.30
C ILE A 194 -11.28 17.49 -44.59
N ALA A 195 -10.39 17.91 -43.69
CA ALA A 195 -10.50 19.18 -42.98
C ALA A 195 -10.46 20.37 -43.95
N GLN A 196 -9.59 20.35 -44.97
CA GLN A 196 -9.53 21.37 -46.01
C GLN A 196 -10.83 21.46 -46.82
N TRP A 197 -11.39 20.32 -47.26
CA TRP A 197 -12.66 20.29 -47.99
C TRP A 197 -13.84 20.76 -47.13
N ARG A 198 -13.87 20.39 -45.85
CA ARG A 198 -14.89 20.85 -44.90
C ARG A 198 -14.83 22.36 -44.70
N ASN A 199 -13.61 22.91 -44.54
CA ASN A 199 -13.40 24.35 -44.36
C ASN A 199 -13.70 25.15 -45.65
N ALA A 200 -13.57 24.52 -46.82
CA ALA A 200 -13.94 25.11 -48.12
C ALA A 200 -15.46 25.09 -48.39
N GLY A 201 -16.26 24.51 -47.49
CA GLY A 201 -17.72 24.48 -47.59
C GLY A 201 -18.23 23.55 -48.70
N TYR A 202 -17.49 22.50 -49.04
CA TYR A 202 -17.91 21.59 -50.11
C TYR A 202 -19.17 20.80 -49.72
N GLN A 203 -19.34 20.48 -48.44
CA GLN A 203 -20.51 19.79 -47.90
C GLN A 203 -21.84 20.53 -48.08
N ASP A 204 -21.80 21.84 -48.34
CA ASP A 204 -22.98 22.69 -48.50
C ASP A 204 -23.42 22.82 -49.97
N ARG A 205 -22.67 22.21 -50.90
CA ARG A 205 -22.97 22.25 -52.33
C ARG A 205 -23.79 21.02 -52.75
N GLU A 206 -24.80 21.23 -53.59
CA GLU A 206 -25.70 20.17 -54.09
C GLU A 206 -24.97 19.06 -54.86
N ASP A 207 -23.79 19.35 -55.44
CA ASP A 207 -22.97 18.38 -56.18
C ASP A 207 -22.06 17.49 -55.30
N HIS A 208 -22.05 17.71 -53.97
CA HIS A 208 -21.14 17.03 -53.02
C HIS A 208 -21.88 16.34 -51.87
N GLU A 209 -23.09 15.82 -52.08
CA GLU A 209 -23.89 15.13 -51.05
C GLU A 209 -23.15 13.96 -50.38
N VAL A 210 -22.34 13.20 -51.14
CA VAL A 210 -21.54 12.08 -50.63
C VAL A 210 -20.54 12.55 -49.57
N PHE A 211 -19.95 13.74 -49.73
CA PHE A 211 -19.03 14.29 -48.74
C PHE A 211 -19.78 14.74 -47.46
N SER A 212 -20.99 15.29 -47.62
CA SER A 212 -21.87 15.61 -46.48
C SER A 212 -22.21 14.36 -45.66
N GLN A 213 -22.51 13.25 -46.33
CA GLN A 213 -22.77 11.96 -45.68
C GLN A 213 -21.52 11.42 -44.97
N LEU A 214 -20.35 11.49 -45.61
CA LEU A 214 -19.08 11.05 -45.02
C LEU A 214 -18.75 11.79 -43.71
N LEU A 215 -19.01 13.11 -43.65
CA LEU A 215 -18.80 13.90 -42.44
C LEU A 215 -19.82 13.58 -41.33
N LYS A 216 -21.05 13.23 -41.68
CA LYS A 216 -22.13 12.94 -40.71
C LYS A 216 -22.00 11.56 -40.06
N ALA A 217 -21.63 10.53 -40.82
CA ALA A 217 -21.57 9.16 -40.34
C ALA A 217 -20.83 8.96 -38.99
N PRO A 218 -19.59 9.46 -38.79
CA PRO A 218 -18.90 9.30 -37.51
C PRO A 218 -19.55 10.09 -36.37
N HIS A 219 -20.28 11.17 -36.65
CA HIS A 219 -21.00 11.94 -35.64
C HIS A 219 -22.27 11.21 -35.18
N GLU A 220 -23.01 10.58 -36.10
CA GLU A 220 -24.19 9.77 -35.78
C GLU A 220 -23.81 8.56 -34.91
N GLU A 221 -22.68 7.93 -35.21
CA GLU A 221 -22.14 6.82 -34.42
C GLU A 221 -21.67 7.29 -33.03
N ALA A 222 -20.94 8.41 -32.97
CA ALA A 222 -20.55 9.02 -31.69
C ALA A 222 -21.77 9.41 -30.83
N GLU A 223 -22.83 9.96 -31.43
CA GLU A 223 -24.07 10.29 -30.72
C GLU A 223 -24.75 9.05 -30.13
N THR A 224 -24.72 7.92 -30.85
CA THR A 224 -25.29 6.66 -30.37
C THR A 224 -24.54 6.20 -29.11
N ILE A 225 -23.20 6.20 -29.15
CA ILE A 225 -22.35 5.86 -28.00
C ILE A 225 -22.65 6.78 -26.80
N ILE A 226 -22.77 8.09 -27.04
CA ILE A 226 -23.02 9.10 -26.00
C ILE A 226 -24.39 8.90 -25.33
N ARG A 227 -25.41 8.45 -26.08
CA ARG A 227 -26.77 8.25 -25.56
C ARG A 227 -26.90 6.99 -24.72
N GLU A 228 -26.18 5.94 -25.07
CA GLU A 228 -26.31 4.62 -24.43
C GLU A 228 -25.36 4.43 -23.25
N ARG A 229 -24.20 5.10 -23.24
CA ARG A 229 -23.16 4.89 -22.25
C ARG A 229 -23.34 5.74 -21.00
N PHE A 230 -23.11 5.10 -19.85
CA PHE A 230 -22.93 5.78 -18.57
C PHE A 230 -21.58 5.38 -17.95
N PRO A 231 -20.75 6.33 -17.49
CA PRO A 231 -20.92 7.78 -17.57
C PRO A 231 -20.81 8.28 -19.02
N VAL A 232 -21.42 9.44 -19.29
CA VAL A 232 -21.42 10.05 -20.62
C VAL A 232 -19.97 10.37 -21.03
N PRO A 233 -19.47 9.86 -22.17
CA PRO A 233 -18.11 10.11 -22.60
C PRO A 233 -17.91 11.54 -23.08
N ARG A 234 -16.68 12.03 -22.96
CA ARG A 234 -16.29 13.32 -23.55
C ARG A 234 -16.17 13.16 -25.06
N LEU A 235 -16.94 13.92 -25.84
CA LEU A 235 -16.76 14.02 -27.28
C LEU A 235 -15.66 15.04 -27.61
N VAL A 236 -14.68 14.64 -28.42
CA VAL A 236 -13.60 15.50 -28.89
C VAL A 236 -13.54 15.42 -30.41
N VAL A 237 -13.56 16.58 -31.08
CA VAL A 237 -13.45 16.67 -32.54
C VAL A 237 -12.25 17.52 -32.89
N PHE A 238 -11.34 17.00 -33.71
CA PHE A 238 -10.18 17.78 -34.17
C PHE A 238 -9.71 17.40 -35.57
N ASP A 239 -8.91 18.30 -36.14
CA ASP A 239 -8.33 18.16 -37.47
C ASP A 239 -6.82 17.90 -37.36
N GLN A 240 -6.27 17.20 -38.34
CA GLN A 240 -4.83 17.03 -38.49
C GLN A 240 -4.14 18.41 -38.58
N TYR A 241 -3.25 18.70 -37.60
CA TYR A 241 -2.56 19.98 -37.40
C TYR A 241 -3.39 21.16 -36.87
N GLY A 242 -4.64 20.95 -36.45
CA GLY A 242 -5.44 21.96 -35.76
C GLY A 242 -5.17 21.98 -34.25
N SER A 243 -4.84 23.14 -33.67
CA SER A 243 -4.84 23.33 -32.21
C SER A 243 -6.27 23.37 -31.67
N GLN A 244 -6.52 22.76 -30.50
CA GLN A 244 -7.82 22.80 -29.80
C GLN A 244 -8.39 24.23 -29.75
N LYS A 245 -9.59 24.45 -30.28
CA LYS A 245 -10.43 25.58 -29.88
C LYS A 245 -11.19 25.21 -28.60
N ASN A 246 -10.48 25.09 -27.48
CA ASN A 246 -11.13 25.00 -26.16
C ASN A 246 -11.39 26.40 -25.62
N SER A 247 -12.68 26.75 -25.52
CA SER A 247 -13.17 27.89 -24.76
C SER A 247 -13.12 27.58 -23.26
N SER A 248 -12.00 27.91 -22.62
CA SER A 248 -11.87 28.25 -21.18
C SER A 248 -10.43 28.74 -20.94
N PRO A 249 -10.20 29.88 -20.26
CA PRO A 249 -8.84 30.36 -20.02
C PRO A 249 -8.14 29.44 -19.01
N PRO A 250 -6.83 29.17 -19.16
CA PRO A 250 -6.07 28.58 -18.08
C PRO A 250 -5.96 29.61 -16.96
N VAL A 251 -6.47 29.25 -15.79
CA VAL A 251 -6.16 29.95 -14.55
C VAL A 251 -4.66 29.78 -14.33
N THR A 252 -3.90 30.85 -14.53
CA THR A 252 -2.49 30.90 -14.18
C THR A 252 -2.41 31.08 -12.67
N THR A 253 -2.53 29.99 -11.93
CA THR A 253 -1.92 29.93 -10.59
C THR A 253 -0.43 29.79 -10.82
N THR A 254 0.33 30.79 -10.38
CA THR A 254 1.78 30.69 -10.22
C THR A 254 2.07 29.45 -9.38
N GLU A 255 2.62 28.41 -10.02
CA GLU A 255 3.14 27.26 -9.28
C GLU A 255 4.33 27.72 -8.42
N PRO A 256 4.39 27.35 -7.14
CA PRO A 256 5.62 27.51 -6.37
C PRO A 256 6.71 26.66 -7.01
N GLU A 257 7.97 27.10 -6.92
CA GLU A 257 9.14 26.34 -7.39
C GLU A 257 9.01 24.85 -7.03
N ASP A 258 9.20 23.95 -8.01
CA ASP A 258 9.17 22.50 -7.83
C ASP A 258 10.20 22.09 -6.77
N ASP A 259 9.73 21.88 -5.54
CA ASP A 259 10.52 21.33 -4.46
C ASP A 259 10.68 19.83 -4.71
N GLU A 260 11.92 19.40 -4.94
CA GLU A 260 12.28 18.05 -5.36
C GLU A 260 12.08 17.04 -4.21
N VAL A 261 11.40 15.92 -4.48
CA VAL A 261 11.28 14.81 -3.51
C VAL A 261 12.64 14.09 -3.41
N VAL A 262 13.19 14.03 -2.21
CA VAL A 262 14.52 13.45 -1.93
C VAL A 262 14.47 12.11 -1.21
N LEU A 263 13.33 11.80 -0.57
CA LEU A 263 13.04 10.50 0.00
C LEU A 263 11.52 10.29 -0.01
N GLU A 264 11.07 9.14 -0.50
CA GLU A 264 9.66 8.76 -0.51
C GLU A 264 9.51 7.36 0.06
N SER A 265 8.51 7.21 0.93
CA SER A 265 7.88 5.93 1.20
C SER A 265 6.47 6.00 0.60
N PRO A 266 6.20 5.31 -0.52
CA PRO A 266 4.92 5.38 -1.21
C PRO A 266 3.76 5.18 -0.24
N ALA A 267 2.70 5.98 -0.40
CA ALA A 267 1.51 5.99 0.46
C ALA A 267 1.70 6.47 1.93
N HIS A 268 2.93 6.67 2.41
CA HIS A 268 3.20 7.00 3.81
C HIS A 268 3.74 8.41 3.98
N PHE A 269 4.84 8.76 3.30
CA PHE A 269 5.38 10.11 3.36
C PHE A 269 6.30 10.46 2.19
N ARG A 270 6.46 11.77 1.97
CA ARG A 270 7.45 12.37 1.05
C ARG A 270 8.24 13.41 1.80
N ILE A 271 9.56 13.32 1.75
CA ILE A 271 10.47 14.35 2.23
C ILE A 271 11.04 15.07 1.02
N TYR A 272 10.96 16.39 1.06
CA TYR A 272 11.41 17.28 0.01
C TYR A 272 12.76 17.90 0.35
N LYS A 273 13.46 18.39 -0.68
CA LYS A 273 14.77 19.02 -0.55
C LYS A 273 14.77 20.24 0.36
N SER A 274 13.65 20.96 0.44
CA SER A 274 13.46 22.05 1.41
C SER A 274 13.47 21.61 2.88
N GLY A 275 13.37 20.30 3.16
CA GLY A 275 13.14 19.74 4.49
C GLY A 275 11.66 19.59 4.85
N LYS A 276 10.73 20.02 3.98
CA LYS A 276 9.29 19.77 4.14
C LYS A 276 9.03 18.26 4.13
N ILE A 277 8.05 17.82 4.91
CA ILE A 277 7.47 16.47 4.83
C ILE A 277 5.97 16.54 4.55
N ASP A 278 5.51 15.77 3.57
CA ASP A 278 4.09 15.44 3.42
C ASP A 278 3.87 14.03 3.97
N ARG A 279 3.01 13.89 4.99
CA ARG A 279 2.63 12.59 5.55
C ARG A 279 1.26 12.19 4.99
N LEU A 280 1.24 11.14 4.20
CA LEU A 280 0.13 10.64 3.39
C LEU A 280 -0.66 9.57 4.16
N ASN A 281 -1.94 9.38 3.81
CA ASN A 281 -2.82 8.32 4.32
C ASN A 281 -2.79 8.10 5.85
N ARG A 282 -2.64 9.18 6.64
CA ARG A 282 -2.57 9.08 8.10
C ARG A 282 -3.82 8.37 8.65
N PRO A 283 -3.67 7.36 9.51
CA PRO A 283 -4.81 6.80 10.22
C PRO A 283 -5.52 7.89 11.04
N PRO A 284 -6.85 7.80 11.20
CA PRO A 284 -7.57 8.75 12.02
C PRO A 284 -7.07 8.71 13.46
N VAL A 285 -6.97 9.87 14.10
CA VAL A 285 -6.64 9.97 15.53
C VAL A 285 -7.90 9.69 16.34
N LEU A 286 -7.87 8.65 17.16
CA LEU A 286 -8.98 8.28 18.03
C LEU A 286 -8.96 9.12 19.31
N SER A 287 -10.13 9.49 19.80
CA SER A 287 -10.27 10.13 21.10
C SER A 287 -10.02 9.11 22.22
N ALA A 288 -9.37 9.54 23.30
CA ALA A 288 -9.27 8.73 24.49
C ALA A 288 -10.66 8.57 25.16
N GLY A 289 -10.90 7.43 25.80
CA GLY A 289 -12.19 7.11 26.39
C GLY A 289 -12.32 5.64 26.77
N VAL A 290 -13.55 5.21 27.05
CA VAL A 290 -13.88 3.81 27.37
C VAL A 290 -14.07 3.04 26.07
N ASP A 291 -13.36 1.93 25.92
CA ASP A 291 -13.61 0.94 24.90
C ASP A 291 -14.62 -0.09 25.43
N GLU A 292 -15.79 -0.16 24.80
CA GLU A 292 -16.87 -1.06 25.24
C GLU A 292 -16.56 -2.54 24.97
N ALA A 293 -15.71 -2.85 23.99
CA ALA A 293 -15.38 -4.22 23.61
C ALA A 293 -14.38 -4.84 24.58
N THR A 294 -13.35 -4.08 24.98
CA THR A 294 -12.29 -4.55 25.88
C THR A 294 -12.52 -4.15 27.33
N GLY A 295 -13.32 -3.11 27.58
CA GLY A 295 -13.51 -2.48 28.89
C GLY A 295 -12.33 -1.63 29.34
N VAL A 296 -11.33 -1.40 28.48
CA VAL A 296 -10.18 -0.54 28.76
C VAL A 296 -10.62 0.92 28.74
N THR A 297 -10.16 1.70 29.72
CA THR A 297 -10.35 3.16 29.71
C THR A 297 -9.03 3.84 29.39
N SER A 298 -9.03 4.79 28.46
CA SER A 298 -7.87 5.57 28.08
C SER A 298 -8.02 7.06 28.39
N LYS A 299 -6.90 7.75 28.61
CA LYS A 299 -6.83 9.21 28.74
C LYS A 299 -5.49 9.76 28.26
N ASP A 300 -5.49 10.99 27.79
CA ASP A 300 -4.28 11.70 27.36
C ASP A 300 -3.74 12.58 28.49
N VAL A 301 -2.42 12.59 28.66
CA VAL A 301 -1.71 13.40 29.66
C VAL A 301 -0.58 14.16 28.97
N LEU A 302 -0.63 15.49 29.03
CA LEU A 302 0.45 16.36 28.56
C LEU A 302 1.59 16.34 29.58
N LEU A 303 2.78 15.94 29.14
CA LEU A 303 3.97 15.87 30.00
C LEU A 303 4.74 17.19 30.01
N ASP A 304 4.83 17.83 28.86
CA ASP A 304 5.58 19.06 28.67
C ASP A 304 4.81 19.99 27.71
N ALA A 305 4.43 21.17 28.23
CA ALA A 305 3.66 22.15 27.48
C ALA A 305 4.50 22.92 26.44
N ASP A 306 5.82 23.00 26.62
CA ASP A 306 6.72 23.71 25.70
C ASP A 306 7.01 22.86 24.47
N THR A 307 7.17 21.55 24.66
CA THR A 307 7.45 20.61 23.56
C THR A 307 6.19 19.93 23.00
N GLY A 308 5.09 19.95 23.75
CA GLY A 308 3.83 19.29 23.37
C GLY A 308 3.85 17.77 23.59
N VAL A 309 4.90 17.22 24.20
CA VAL A 309 5.04 15.78 24.44
C VAL A 309 3.94 15.30 25.37
N SER A 310 3.26 14.24 24.96
CA SER A 310 2.14 13.67 25.70
C SER A 310 2.23 12.15 25.74
N VAL A 311 1.42 11.56 26.62
CA VAL A 311 1.21 10.12 26.67
C VAL A 311 -0.27 9.80 26.67
N ARG A 312 -0.64 8.68 26.06
CA ARG A 312 -1.95 8.05 26.24
C ARG A 312 -1.82 6.91 27.22
N LEU A 313 -2.51 7.03 28.34
CA LEU A 313 -2.64 5.98 29.34
C LEU A 313 -3.79 5.05 28.97
N PHE A 314 -3.61 3.74 29.18
CA PHE A 314 -4.67 2.74 29.07
C PHE A 314 -4.73 1.94 30.37
N LEU A 315 -5.90 1.97 31.01
CA LEU A 315 -6.19 1.25 32.23
C LEU A 315 -7.19 0.12 31.92
N PRO A 316 -6.77 -1.16 31.99
CA PRO A 316 -7.67 -2.28 31.78
C PRO A 316 -8.63 -2.44 32.96
N LYS A 317 -9.76 -3.07 32.68
CA LYS A 317 -10.73 -3.43 33.72
C LYS A 317 -10.13 -4.48 34.65
N THR A 318 -9.89 -4.13 35.91
CA THR A 318 -9.45 -5.08 36.94
C THR A 318 -10.63 -5.71 37.67
N SER A 319 -10.55 -7.01 37.94
CA SER A 319 -11.49 -7.72 38.82
C SER A 319 -11.15 -7.55 40.31
N ASP A 320 -9.90 -7.18 40.61
CA ASP A 320 -9.40 -6.93 41.97
C ASP A 320 -8.69 -5.57 42.02
N PRO A 321 -9.37 -4.52 42.52
CA PRO A 321 -8.79 -3.18 42.65
C PRO A 321 -7.58 -3.09 43.60
N SER A 322 -7.35 -4.10 44.44
CA SER A 322 -6.22 -4.11 45.38
C SER A 322 -4.92 -4.59 44.75
N LYS A 323 -4.98 -5.29 43.61
CA LYS A 323 -3.81 -5.81 42.91
C LYS A 323 -3.22 -4.75 41.98
N LYS A 324 -1.94 -4.45 42.17
CA LYS A 324 -1.16 -3.60 41.27
C LYS A 324 -0.88 -4.33 39.94
N LEU A 325 -0.89 -3.59 38.84
CA LEU A 325 -0.74 -4.06 37.48
C LEU A 325 0.70 -3.80 36.98
N PRO A 326 1.30 -4.70 36.18
CA PRO A 326 2.52 -4.37 35.44
C PRO A 326 2.35 -3.07 34.65
N VAL A 327 3.43 -2.28 34.57
CA VAL A 327 3.43 -1.03 33.81
C VAL A 327 4.26 -1.23 32.55
N VAL A 328 3.69 -0.91 31.40
CA VAL A 328 4.37 -1.04 30.11
C VAL A 328 4.43 0.33 29.45
N VAL A 329 5.63 0.87 29.25
CA VAL A 329 5.85 2.08 28.44
C VAL A 329 6.02 1.66 26.99
N PHE A 330 5.08 2.04 26.13
CA PHE A 330 5.03 1.67 24.73
C PHE A 330 5.44 2.83 23.82
N PHE A 331 6.33 2.57 22.88
CA PHE A 331 6.78 3.52 21.87
C PHE A 331 6.28 3.05 20.50
N HIS A 332 5.52 3.89 19.80
CA HIS A 332 5.02 3.54 18.47
C HIS A 332 6.14 3.56 17.41
N GLY A 333 5.98 2.76 16.36
CA GLY A 333 6.80 2.77 15.15
C GLY A 333 6.50 3.95 14.20
N GLY A 334 6.66 3.76 12.90
CA GLY A 334 6.49 4.82 11.89
C GLY A 334 7.78 5.51 11.47
N ALA A 335 8.92 4.80 11.54
CA ALA A 335 10.24 5.27 11.10
C ALA A 335 10.68 6.64 11.67
N PHE A 336 10.16 7.03 12.85
CA PHE A 336 10.25 8.38 13.45
C PHE A 336 9.60 9.52 12.65
N PHE A 337 8.99 9.23 11.49
CA PHE A 337 8.41 10.24 10.61
C PHE A 337 6.90 10.33 10.71
N ILE A 338 6.20 9.25 11.06
CA ILE A 338 4.73 9.18 11.01
C ILE A 338 4.15 8.50 12.25
N GLU A 339 2.82 8.38 12.26
CA GLU A 339 2.02 7.78 13.33
C GLU A 339 1.99 8.63 14.60
N SER A 340 1.21 8.20 15.59
CA SER A 340 1.06 8.85 16.90
C SER A 340 0.51 7.83 17.89
N ALA A 341 0.68 8.07 19.19
CA ALA A 341 0.04 7.24 20.23
C ALA A 341 -1.50 7.24 20.11
N GLY A 342 -2.06 8.29 19.49
CA GLY A 342 -3.48 8.46 19.26
C GLY A 342 -4.01 7.87 17.95
N SER A 343 -3.15 7.45 17.01
CA SER A 343 -3.60 6.93 15.71
C SER A 343 -4.41 5.66 15.89
N ALA A 344 -5.39 5.42 15.02
CA ALA A 344 -6.22 4.21 15.11
C ALA A 344 -5.39 2.92 15.09
N THR A 345 -4.29 2.89 14.34
CA THR A 345 -3.34 1.78 14.30
C THR A 345 -2.78 1.47 15.69
N TYR A 346 -2.19 2.46 16.36
CA TYR A 346 -1.52 2.24 17.66
C TYR A 346 -2.48 2.24 18.83
N HIS A 347 -3.52 3.09 18.84
CA HIS A 347 -4.54 3.08 19.86
C HIS A 347 -5.18 1.68 19.98
N ASN A 348 -5.60 1.08 18.87
CA ASN A 348 -6.28 -0.22 18.88
C ASN A 348 -5.36 -1.35 19.34
N TYR A 349 -4.10 -1.36 18.87
CA TYR A 349 -3.13 -2.36 19.28
C TYR A 349 -2.79 -2.26 20.77
N VAL A 350 -2.47 -1.06 21.27
CA VAL A 350 -2.10 -0.84 22.67
C VAL A 350 -3.28 -1.09 23.61
N ASN A 351 -4.51 -0.72 23.22
CA ASN A 351 -5.74 -1.06 23.94
C ASN A 351 -5.91 -2.58 24.06
N SER A 352 -5.77 -3.31 22.95
CA SER A 352 -5.85 -4.78 22.94
C SER A 352 -4.78 -5.42 23.82
N LEU A 353 -3.55 -4.90 23.78
CA LEU A 353 -2.45 -5.35 24.63
C LEU A 353 -2.73 -5.08 26.11
N ALA A 354 -3.26 -3.90 26.47
CA ALA A 354 -3.62 -3.57 27.84
C ALA A 354 -4.67 -4.54 28.39
N ALA A 355 -5.70 -4.84 27.59
CA ALA A 355 -6.75 -5.79 27.94
C ALA A 355 -6.20 -7.21 28.11
N ALA A 356 -5.42 -7.71 27.14
CA ALA A 356 -4.93 -9.07 27.11
C ALA A 356 -3.86 -9.34 28.19
N ALA A 357 -2.95 -8.38 28.40
CA ALA A 357 -1.90 -8.50 29.40
C ALA A 357 -2.39 -8.23 30.83
N GLY A 358 -3.52 -7.51 30.99
CA GLY A 358 -3.92 -6.98 32.29
C GLY A 358 -2.88 -6.01 32.84
N ALA A 359 -2.33 -5.15 31.98
CA ALA A 359 -1.26 -4.22 32.29
C ALA A 359 -1.71 -2.77 32.08
N LEU A 360 -1.12 -1.83 32.83
CA LEU A 360 -1.29 -0.40 32.60
C LEU A 360 -0.29 0.04 31.51
N LEU A 361 -0.81 0.51 30.38
CA LEU A 361 0.01 0.93 29.25
C LEU A 361 0.19 2.45 29.25
N VAL A 362 1.41 2.91 29.01
CA VAL A 362 1.79 4.31 28.80
C VAL A 362 2.31 4.43 27.37
N SER A 363 1.45 4.81 26.42
CA SER A 363 1.82 4.99 25.01
C SER A 363 2.35 6.39 24.79
N VAL A 364 3.61 6.52 24.35
CA VAL A 364 4.30 7.82 24.24
C VAL A 364 4.06 8.44 22.88
N ASP A 365 3.62 9.70 22.87
CA ASP A 365 3.44 10.52 21.67
C ASP A 365 4.65 11.46 21.53
N TYR A 366 5.73 10.92 20.96
CA TYR A 366 7.01 11.62 20.83
C TYR A 366 7.05 12.50 19.58
N ARG A 367 7.90 13.54 19.58
CA ARG A 367 8.03 14.43 18.42
C ARG A 367 8.68 13.73 17.23
N LEU A 368 8.15 13.97 16.05
CA LEU A 368 8.56 13.31 14.81
C LEU A 368 9.62 14.11 14.04
N ALA A 369 10.50 13.39 13.37
CA ALA A 369 11.36 13.93 12.33
C ALA A 369 10.55 14.21 11.04
N PRO A 370 11.07 15.04 10.11
CA PRO A 370 12.27 15.87 10.21
C PRO A 370 12.06 17.19 10.97
N GLU A 371 10.85 17.55 11.38
CA GLU A 371 10.60 18.80 12.13
C GLU A 371 11.32 18.83 13.47
N HIS A 372 11.44 17.67 14.11
CA HIS A 372 12.20 17.45 15.33
C HIS A 372 13.13 16.25 15.16
N PRO A 373 14.32 16.43 14.55
CA PRO A 373 15.26 15.34 14.33
C PRO A 373 15.73 14.69 15.63
N LEU A 374 16.19 13.45 15.54
CA LEU A 374 16.83 12.74 16.64
C LEU A 374 18.03 13.55 17.16
N PRO A 375 18.18 13.73 18.50
CA PRO A 375 17.62 12.85 19.53
C PRO A 375 16.26 13.25 20.12
N ALA A 376 15.48 14.16 19.52
CA ALA A 376 14.23 14.65 20.11
C ALA A 376 13.28 13.51 20.56
N ALA A 377 12.99 12.54 19.70
CA ALA A 377 12.14 11.40 20.06
C ALA A 377 12.71 10.55 21.23
N TYR A 378 14.04 10.40 21.32
CA TYR A 378 14.68 9.70 22.44
C TYR A 378 14.61 10.50 23.74
N ASP A 379 14.74 11.83 23.67
CA ASP A 379 14.60 12.71 24.84
C ASP A 379 13.17 12.75 25.37
N ASP A 380 12.18 12.83 24.46
CA ASP A 380 10.76 12.79 24.80
C ASP A 380 10.39 11.45 25.46
N SER A 381 10.86 10.35 24.87
CA SER A 381 10.66 9.00 25.37
C SER A 381 11.33 8.78 26.73
N TRP A 382 12.52 9.35 26.94
CA TRP A 382 13.21 9.31 28.22
C TRP A 382 12.49 10.14 29.30
N ALA A 383 11.96 11.31 28.93
CA ALA A 383 11.14 12.12 29.82
C ALA A 383 9.86 11.38 30.24
N ALA A 384 9.17 10.74 29.30
CA ALA A 384 7.98 9.93 29.58
C ALA A 384 8.28 8.73 30.48
N LEU A 385 9.40 8.04 30.25
CA LEU A 385 9.85 6.92 31.07
C LEU A 385 10.18 7.37 32.50
N GLN A 386 10.92 8.48 32.66
CA GLN A 386 11.22 9.04 33.99
C GLN A 386 9.96 9.53 34.71
N TRP A 387 9.04 10.15 33.98
CA TRP A 387 7.75 10.58 34.51
C TRP A 387 6.93 9.39 35.03
N THR A 388 6.91 8.28 34.29
CA THR A 388 6.19 7.05 34.64
C THR A 388 6.62 6.45 35.97
N VAL A 389 7.90 6.56 36.32
CA VAL A 389 8.46 6.00 37.57
C VAL A 389 8.59 7.03 38.71
N SER A 390 8.23 8.29 38.45
CA SER A 390 8.40 9.37 39.41
C SER A 390 7.30 9.37 40.46
N SER A 391 7.65 9.06 41.71
CA SER A 391 6.70 9.10 42.84
C SER A 391 6.10 10.48 43.10
N SER A 392 6.67 11.56 42.53
CA SER A 392 6.22 12.94 42.75
C SER A 392 5.50 13.56 41.55
N ALA A 393 5.62 12.96 40.36
CA ALA A 393 5.12 13.55 39.11
C ALA A 393 4.19 12.63 38.31
N GLN A 394 4.22 11.31 38.56
CA GLN A 394 3.41 10.33 37.82
C GLN A 394 1.90 10.59 37.98
N ASP A 395 1.12 10.18 36.98
CA ASP A 395 -0.33 10.26 37.01
C ASP A 395 -0.94 9.40 38.14
N GLY A 396 -2.12 9.82 38.63
CA GLY A 396 -2.86 9.11 39.67
C GLY A 396 -3.15 7.64 39.33
N TRP A 397 -3.44 7.30 38.07
CA TRP A 397 -3.65 5.90 37.66
C TRP A 397 -2.41 5.05 37.83
N ILE A 398 -1.23 5.59 37.51
CA ILE A 398 0.04 4.89 37.71
C ILE A 398 0.30 4.74 39.21
N ALA A 399 0.09 5.80 39.99
CA ALA A 399 0.27 5.78 41.44
C ALA A 399 -0.68 4.81 42.16
N GLU A 400 -1.93 4.71 41.71
CA GLU A 400 -3.00 3.91 42.32
C GLU A 400 -3.01 2.47 41.81
N HIS A 401 -2.78 2.23 40.53
CA HIS A 401 -2.93 0.91 39.91
C HIS A 401 -1.63 0.29 39.40
N GLY A 402 -0.57 1.06 39.13
CA GLY A 402 0.69 0.55 38.60
C GLY A 402 1.62 -0.09 39.64
N ASP A 403 2.34 -1.13 39.21
CA ASP A 403 3.46 -1.80 39.88
C ASP A 403 4.77 -1.41 39.19
N THR A 404 5.40 -0.30 39.60
CA THR A 404 6.61 0.22 38.94
C THR A 404 7.87 -0.64 39.12
N PRO A 405 8.00 -1.52 40.13
CA PRO A 405 8.99 -2.60 40.10
C PRO A 405 8.83 -3.57 38.91
N ARG A 406 7.60 -3.74 38.41
CA ARG A 406 7.27 -4.55 37.23
C ARG A 406 7.10 -3.69 35.99
N LEU A 407 8.15 -2.91 35.70
CA LEU A 407 8.21 -1.98 34.58
C LEU A 407 8.76 -2.67 33.33
N PHE A 408 8.03 -2.53 32.23
CA PHE A 408 8.46 -2.99 30.92
C PHE A 408 8.55 -1.81 29.94
N VAL A 409 9.49 -1.91 29.01
CA VAL A 409 9.51 -1.05 27.80
C VAL A 409 9.19 -1.90 26.59
N ALA A 410 8.37 -1.38 25.68
CA ALA A 410 7.97 -2.08 24.48
C ALA A 410 7.85 -1.12 23.31
N GLY A 411 7.97 -1.65 22.10
CA GLY A 411 7.68 -0.90 20.89
C GLY A 411 7.86 -1.77 19.67
N ASP A 412 7.54 -1.21 18.51
CA ASP A 412 7.70 -1.84 17.21
C ASP A 412 8.54 -0.97 16.26
N SER A 413 9.33 -1.57 15.37
CA SER A 413 10.09 -0.83 14.36
C SER A 413 10.96 0.29 14.99
N ALA A 414 10.77 1.55 14.62
CA ALA A 414 11.40 2.71 15.26
C ALA A 414 11.09 2.83 16.77
N GLY A 415 9.90 2.43 17.22
CA GLY A 415 9.55 2.37 18.63
C GLY A 415 10.33 1.29 19.40
N ALA A 416 10.61 0.15 18.77
CA ALA A 416 11.51 -0.85 19.36
C ALA A 416 12.98 -0.38 19.37
N ASN A 417 13.38 0.44 18.39
CA ASN A 417 14.67 1.14 18.44
C ASN A 417 14.74 2.10 19.65
N ILE A 418 13.69 2.90 19.89
CA ILE A 418 13.56 3.74 21.08
C ILE A 418 13.63 2.89 22.36
N ALA A 419 12.87 1.79 22.42
CA ALA A 419 12.87 0.91 23.59
C ALA A 419 14.27 0.37 23.91
N HIS A 420 15.05 -0.02 22.89
CA HIS A 420 16.46 -0.39 23.06
C HIS A 420 17.29 0.78 23.61
N GLU A 421 17.16 1.98 23.03
CA GLU A 421 17.90 3.16 23.46
C GLU A 421 17.57 3.55 24.92
N MET A 422 16.33 3.34 25.38
CA MET A 422 15.98 3.56 26.78
C MET A 422 16.73 2.63 27.74
N LEU A 423 17.00 1.38 27.33
CA LEU A 423 17.82 0.44 28.11
C LEU A 423 19.27 0.90 28.20
N VAL A 424 19.83 1.35 27.08
CA VAL A 424 21.21 1.87 27.00
C VAL A 424 21.34 3.13 27.86
N ARG A 425 20.39 4.07 27.74
CA ARG A 425 20.38 5.31 28.52
C ARG A 425 20.20 5.05 30.01
N ALA A 426 19.34 4.11 30.40
CA ALA A 426 19.19 3.70 31.79
C ALA A 426 20.46 3.04 32.35
N ALA A 427 21.17 2.23 31.55
CA ALA A 427 22.45 1.65 31.94
C ALA A 427 23.50 2.74 32.22
N ALA A 428 23.64 3.69 31.30
CA ALA A 428 24.50 4.86 31.45
C ALA A 428 24.11 5.74 32.66
N ASN A 429 22.82 5.73 33.04
CA ASN A 429 22.28 6.42 34.22
C ASN A 429 22.32 5.54 35.49
N GLY A 430 23.33 4.67 35.63
CA GLY A 430 23.54 3.83 36.81
C GLY A 430 22.51 2.71 36.96
N GLY A 431 21.93 2.24 35.85
CA GLY A 431 20.89 1.20 35.82
C GLY A 431 19.51 1.68 36.29
N ARG A 432 19.16 2.95 36.07
CA ARG A 432 17.90 3.54 36.53
C ARG A 432 17.13 4.31 35.42
N PRO A 433 15.80 4.12 35.31
CA PRO A 433 15.01 3.11 36.03
C PRO A 433 15.39 1.70 35.60
N ARG A 434 15.29 0.73 36.51
CA ARG A 434 15.51 -0.69 36.18
C ARG A 434 14.22 -1.23 35.57
N MET A 435 14.31 -1.87 34.42
CA MET A 435 13.17 -2.53 33.78
C MET A 435 13.15 -4.02 34.11
N GLU A 436 11.99 -4.58 34.41
CA GLU A 436 11.82 -6.03 34.51
C GLU A 436 12.03 -6.68 33.14
N GLY A 437 11.53 -6.07 32.07
CA GLY A 437 11.73 -6.58 30.72
C GLY A 437 11.63 -5.55 29.61
N ALA A 438 12.13 -5.94 28.44
CA ALA A 438 12.01 -5.18 27.20
C ALA A 438 11.46 -6.07 26.07
N ILE A 439 10.56 -5.50 25.27
CA ILE A 439 9.86 -6.21 24.19
C ILE A 439 10.11 -5.45 22.89
N LEU A 440 10.95 -6.00 22.03
CA LEU A 440 11.36 -5.38 20.77
C LEU A 440 10.65 -6.10 19.62
N LEU A 441 9.61 -5.47 19.07
CA LEU A 441 8.85 -6.02 17.96
C LEU A 441 9.45 -5.51 16.64
N HIS A 442 10.08 -6.39 15.87
CA HIS A 442 10.62 -6.06 14.55
C HIS A 442 11.54 -4.81 14.60
N PRO A 443 12.55 -4.75 15.49
CA PRO A 443 13.28 -3.51 15.76
C PRO A 443 13.94 -2.93 14.53
N TRP A 444 13.83 -1.60 14.36
CA TRP A 444 14.50 -0.91 13.26
C TRP A 444 15.98 -0.71 13.56
N PHE A 445 16.80 -1.65 13.07
CA PHE A 445 18.25 -1.61 13.11
C PHE A 445 18.83 -1.68 11.70
N GLY A 446 19.96 -1.01 11.50
CA GLY A 446 20.62 -0.89 10.20
C GLY A 446 22.14 -0.95 10.30
N GLY A 447 22.80 -0.47 9.25
CA GLY A 447 24.25 -0.38 9.16
C GLY A 447 24.69 0.08 7.77
N SER A 448 25.92 0.55 7.64
CA SER A 448 26.46 0.98 6.33
C SER A 448 26.75 -0.19 5.38
N LYS A 449 26.89 -1.42 5.91
CA LYS A 449 27.21 -2.63 5.16
C LYS A 449 26.10 -3.64 5.28
N GLU A 450 25.67 -4.21 4.17
CA GLU A 450 24.72 -5.34 4.14
C GLU A 450 25.25 -6.53 4.94
N ILE A 451 24.34 -7.28 5.57
CA ILE A 451 24.63 -8.56 6.21
C ILE A 451 23.97 -9.71 5.46
N GLU A 452 24.42 -10.93 5.72
CA GLU A 452 23.81 -12.13 5.12
C GLU A 452 22.32 -12.21 5.48
N GLY A 453 21.48 -12.40 4.45
CA GLY A 453 20.02 -12.48 4.59
C GLY A 453 19.30 -11.14 4.51
N GLU A 454 20.00 -10.00 4.49
CA GLU A 454 19.41 -8.69 4.23
C GLU A 454 19.07 -8.54 2.74
N PRO A 455 17.91 -7.96 2.37
CA PRO A 455 17.57 -7.71 0.97
C PRO A 455 18.56 -6.73 0.31
N GLU A 456 18.83 -6.95 -0.98
CA GLU A 456 19.69 -6.07 -1.77
C GLU A 456 19.18 -4.61 -1.72
N GLY A 457 20.04 -3.68 -1.32
CA GLY A 457 19.70 -2.26 -1.17
C GLY A 457 19.01 -1.89 0.14
N GLY A 458 18.61 -2.85 0.98
CA GLY A 458 17.92 -2.60 2.26
C GLY A 458 18.73 -1.75 3.24
N ALA A 459 20.04 -1.99 3.31
CA ALA A 459 20.96 -1.20 4.12
C ALA A 459 21.02 0.27 3.66
N ALA A 460 21.01 0.51 2.33
CA ALA A 460 21.04 1.85 1.77
C ALA A 460 19.74 2.63 2.03
N ILE A 461 18.58 1.97 1.94
CA ILE A 461 17.27 2.57 2.27
C ILE A 461 17.23 2.96 3.75
N THR A 462 17.64 2.04 4.63
CA THR A 462 17.69 2.28 6.08
C THR A 462 18.65 3.43 6.42
N ALA A 463 19.82 3.48 5.78
CA ALA A 463 20.77 4.57 5.93
C ALA A 463 20.21 5.93 5.45
N ALA A 464 19.48 5.94 4.32
CA ALA A 464 18.86 7.15 3.79
C ALA A 464 17.77 7.67 4.73
N MET A 465 16.88 6.81 5.22
CA MET A 465 15.89 7.19 6.23
C MET A 465 16.56 7.69 7.51
N TRP A 466 17.61 7.03 7.99
CA TRP A 466 18.35 7.48 9.16
C TRP A 466 19.00 8.85 8.98
N TYR A 467 19.50 9.18 7.79
CA TYR A 467 20.06 10.50 7.50
C TYR A 467 19.03 11.63 7.71
N TYR A 468 17.77 11.42 7.34
CA TYR A 468 16.70 12.41 7.59
C TYR A 468 16.17 12.39 9.02
N ALA A 469 16.19 11.23 9.68
CA ALA A 469 15.80 11.12 11.08
C ALA A 469 16.85 11.71 12.03
N CYS A 470 18.15 11.54 11.73
CA CYS A 470 19.29 11.96 12.54
C CYS A 470 20.41 12.56 11.68
N PRO A 471 20.25 13.78 11.14
CA PRO A 471 21.21 14.39 10.22
C PRO A 471 22.59 14.65 10.86
N ASP A 472 22.64 14.82 12.18
CA ASP A 472 23.88 15.08 12.93
C ASP A 472 24.62 13.81 13.39
N ALA A 473 24.15 12.62 12.98
CA ALA A 473 24.81 11.36 13.29
C ALA A 473 26.21 11.30 12.67
N ALA A 474 27.25 11.55 13.48
CA ALA A 474 28.65 11.61 13.01
C ALA A 474 29.14 10.31 12.34
N ALA A 475 28.60 9.16 12.75
CA ALA A 475 28.90 7.85 12.16
C ALA A 475 27.91 7.44 11.05
N GLY A 476 26.97 8.33 10.67
CA GLY A 476 25.93 8.07 9.68
C GLY A 476 25.14 6.80 10.01
N ALA A 477 25.09 5.86 9.06
CA ALA A 477 24.40 4.58 9.22
C ALA A 477 25.04 3.63 10.25
N ASP A 478 26.27 3.89 10.70
CA ASP A 478 26.93 3.13 11.77
C ASP A 478 26.85 3.84 13.13
N ASP A 479 25.95 4.82 13.28
CA ASP A 479 25.56 5.34 14.59
C ASP A 479 25.10 4.17 15.49
N PRO A 480 25.65 4.01 16.70
CA PRO A 480 25.28 2.91 17.60
C PRO A 480 23.79 2.77 17.90
N ARG A 481 23.02 3.87 17.77
CA ARG A 481 21.57 3.88 17.97
C ARG A 481 20.83 3.20 16.81
N LEU A 482 21.34 3.30 15.58
CA LEU A 482 20.82 2.56 14.42
C LEU A 482 21.47 1.18 14.29
N ASN A 483 22.78 1.12 14.46
CA ASN A 483 23.60 -0.08 14.29
C ASN A 483 24.13 -0.55 15.66
N PRO A 484 23.35 -1.29 16.45
CA PRO A 484 23.80 -1.84 17.73
C PRO A 484 24.93 -2.87 17.60
N LEU A 485 25.25 -3.31 16.37
CA LEU A 485 26.37 -4.20 16.07
C LEU A 485 27.68 -3.44 15.78
N ALA A 486 27.63 -2.10 15.68
CA ALA A 486 28.83 -1.27 15.63
C ALA A 486 29.59 -1.34 16.97
N PRO A 487 30.90 -1.01 17.01
CA PRO A 487 31.71 -1.15 18.24
C PRO A 487 31.13 -0.47 19.48
N GLY A 488 30.50 0.70 19.33
CA GLY A 488 29.80 1.41 20.42
C GLY A 488 28.58 0.64 20.93
N GLY A 489 27.77 0.10 20.01
CA GLY A 489 26.58 -0.69 20.33
C GLY A 489 26.91 -2.01 21.03
N LEU A 490 27.92 -2.74 20.54
CA LEU A 490 28.41 -3.97 21.18
C LEU A 490 28.94 -3.75 22.60
N THR A 491 29.42 -2.54 22.90
CA THR A 491 29.84 -2.16 24.25
C THR A 491 28.61 -1.92 25.13
N ALA A 492 27.67 -1.10 24.67
CA ALA A 492 26.43 -0.78 25.39
C ALA A 492 25.55 -2.01 25.66
N MET A 493 25.50 -2.95 24.73
CA MET A 493 24.70 -4.17 24.80
C MET A 493 25.02 -5.07 26.00
N LYS A 494 26.24 -4.99 26.56
CA LYS A 494 26.66 -5.78 27.74
C LYS A 494 25.99 -5.31 29.02
N GLU A 495 25.42 -4.11 29.02
CA GLU A 495 24.94 -3.44 30.23
C GLU A 495 23.45 -3.05 30.15
N LEU A 496 22.70 -3.58 29.18
CA LEU A 496 21.27 -3.26 29.00
C LEU A 496 20.50 -3.34 30.34
N ALA A 497 19.81 -2.25 30.69
CA ALA A 497 19.18 -2.07 32.00
C ALA A 497 17.82 -2.80 32.16
N CYS A 498 17.73 -4.05 31.68
CA CYS A 498 16.60 -4.93 31.92
C CYS A 498 17.04 -6.33 32.39
N GLU A 499 16.13 -7.09 33.00
CA GLU A 499 16.38 -8.48 33.37
C GLU A 499 16.08 -9.45 32.23
N ARG A 500 15.09 -9.11 31.41
CA ARG A 500 14.55 -9.98 30.37
C ARG A 500 14.38 -9.21 29.05
N LEU A 501 14.67 -9.85 27.94
CA LEU A 501 14.53 -9.28 26.61
C LEU A 501 13.77 -10.26 25.71
N LEU A 502 12.71 -9.79 25.06
CA LEU A 502 12.02 -10.51 23.99
C LEU A 502 12.27 -9.76 22.67
N VAL A 503 12.81 -10.45 21.68
CA VAL A 503 12.97 -9.93 20.31
C VAL A 503 12.07 -10.74 19.39
N CYS A 504 11.20 -10.04 18.66
CA CYS A 504 10.29 -10.63 17.67
C CYS A 504 10.66 -10.18 16.26
N ALA A 505 10.49 -11.05 15.26
CA ALA A 505 10.66 -10.71 13.84
C ALA A 505 9.63 -11.43 12.95
N GLY A 506 9.32 -10.86 11.79
CA GLY A 506 8.58 -11.54 10.73
C GLY A 506 9.54 -12.29 9.81
N GLY A 507 9.24 -13.52 9.43
CA GLY A 507 10.14 -14.34 8.61
C GLY A 507 10.38 -13.80 7.19
N LYS A 508 9.56 -12.85 6.72
CA LYS A 508 9.74 -12.12 5.45
C LYS A 508 9.99 -10.63 5.64
N ASP A 509 10.17 -10.20 6.89
CA ASP A 509 10.55 -8.81 7.20
C ASP A 509 11.96 -8.53 6.66
N VAL A 510 12.16 -7.39 6.00
CA VAL A 510 13.48 -7.00 5.50
C VAL A 510 14.49 -6.80 6.62
N LEU A 511 14.02 -6.49 7.83
CA LEU A 511 14.83 -6.30 9.02
C LEU A 511 15.09 -7.62 9.76
N ALA A 512 14.50 -8.74 9.32
CA ALA A 512 14.60 -10.02 10.02
C ALA A 512 16.06 -10.45 10.26
N ALA A 513 16.91 -10.30 9.24
CA ALA A 513 18.34 -10.61 9.36
C ALA A 513 19.03 -9.74 10.41
N ARG A 514 18.72 -8.43 10.46
CA ARG A 514 19.26 -7.48 11.45
C ARG A 514 18.75 -7.80 12.85
N ASN A 515 17.47 -8.14 12.97
CA ASN A 515 16.83 -8.50 14.24
C ASN A 515 17.45 -9.78 14.80
N ARG A 516 17.68 -10.77 13.95
CA ARG A 516 18.35 -12.02 14.32
C ARG A 516 19.80 -11.77 14.74
N ALA A 517 20.55 -11.01 13.96
CA ALA A 517 21.94 -10.67 14.29
C ALA A 517 22.05 -9.90 15.61
N TYR A 518 21.12 -8.97 15.88
CA TYR A 518 21.02 -8.28 17.17
C TYR A 518 20.75 -9.27 18.31
N TYR A 519 19.75 -10.14 18.18
CA TYR A 519 19.43 -11.15 19.19
C TYR A 519 20.63 -12.06 19.50
N ASP A 520 21.27 -12.58 18.46
CA ASP A 520 22.44 -13.46 18.59
C ASP A 520 23.61 -12.73 19.26
N ALA A 521 23.80 -11.44 18.94
CA ALA A 521 24.82 -10.60 19.59
C ALA A 521 24.51 -10.38 21.08
N VAL A 522 23.25 -10.14 21.46
CA VAL A 522 22.85 -10.03 22.88
C VAL A 522 23.10 -11.34 23.60
N ALA A 523 22.68 -12.46 23.02
CA ALA A 523 22.84 -13.80 23.60
C ALA A 523 24.31 -14.22 23.75
N ALA A 524 25.18 -13.77 22.84
CA ALA A 524 26.61 -14.00 22.90
C ALA A 524 27.38 -12.98 23.76
N SER A 525 26.71 -11.90 24.19
CA SER A 525 27.33 -10.84 24.99
C SER A 525 27.53 -11.26 26.45
N ALA A 526 28.18 -10.40 27.24
CA ALA A 526 28.31 -10.57 28.68
C ALA A 526 27.10 -10.02 29.47
N TRP A 527 26.00 -9.67 28.79
CA TRP A 527 24.78 -9.21 29.42
C TRP A 527 24.21 -10.30 30.34
N ARG A 528 23.75 -9.90 31.53
CA ARG A 528 23.39 -10.82 32.61
C ARG A 528 21.92 -11.26 32.60
N GLY A 529 21.10 -10.64 31.75
CA GLY A 529 19.68 -10.97 31.62
C GLY A 529 19.43 -12.18 30.72
N SER A 530 18.16 -12.51 30.53
CA SER A 530 17.72 -13.58 29.63
C SER A 530 17.10 -13.01 28.35
N ALA A 531 17.58 -13.47 27.19
CA ALA A 531 16.99 -13.14 25.90
C ALA A 531 16.09 -14.28 25.39
N ALA A 532 14.97 -13.93 24.77
CA ALA A 532 14.07 -14.82 24.07
C ALA A 532 13.82 -14.32 22.64
N TRP A 533 13.66 -15.27 21.72
CA TRP A 533 13.40 -15.03 20.30
C TRP A 533 12.02 -15.55 19.91
N LEU A 534 11.30 -14.79 19.08
CA LEU A 534 10.09 -15.22 18.39
C LEU A 534 10.18 -14.82 16.91
N GLU A 535 9.90 -15.76 16.02
CA GLU A 535 9.81 -15.48 14.58
C GLU A 535 8.47 -15.96 14.04
N SER A 536 7.76 -15.09 13.32
CA SER A 536 6.48 -15.40 12.68
C SER A 536 6.72 -15.78 11.23
N GLU A 537 6.63 -17.08 10.93
CA GLU A 537 6.90 -17.62 9.58
C GLU A 537 5.98 -16.98 8.54
N GLY A 538 6.57 -16.51 7.44
CA GLY A 538 5.84 -16.00 6.29
C GLY A 538 5.28 -14.59 6.41
N GLU A 539 5.45 -13.93 7.56
CA GLU A 539 4.93 -12.58 7.82
C GLU A 539 5.95 -11.47 7.54
N GLY A 540 5.45 -10.32 7.09
CA GLY A 540 6.23 -9.11 6.79
C GLY A 540 6.41 -8.18 8.00
N HIS A 541 6.88 -6.97 7.76
CA HIS A 541 7.14 -5.99 8.82
C HIS A 541 5.85 -5.57 9.53
N VAL A 542 5.88 -5.57 10.87
CA VAL A 542 4.77 -5.13 11.77
C VAL A 542 3.37 -5.65 11.38
N PHE A 543 3.30 -6.83 10.77
CA PHE A 543 2.06 -7.40 10.19
C PHE A 543 0.88 -7.45 11.18
N PHE A 544 1.17 -7.61 12.47
CA PHE A 544 0.19 -7.70 13.55
C PHE A 544 -0.62 -6.40 13.76
N LEU A 545 -0.14 -5.26 13.27
CA LEU A 545 -0.89 -4.00 13.28
C LEU A 545 -1.97 -3.98 12.19
N GLY A 546 -1.66 -4.48 10.99
CA GLY A 546 -2.58 -4.49 9.84
C GLY A 546 -3.47 -5.74 9.77
N LYS A 547 -3.06 -6.85 10.41
CA LYS A 547 -3.77 -8.14 10.41
C LYS A 547 -3.92 -8.70 11.83
N PRO A 548 -4.51 -7.96 12.78
CA PRO A 548 -4.54 -8.35 14.20
C PRO A 548 -5.27 -9.69 14.45
N GLU A 549 -6.20 -10.06 13.57
CA GLU A 549 -7.00 -11.28 13.70
C GLU A 549 -6.33 -12.55 13.15
N CYS A 550 -5.19 -12.44 12.46
CA CYS A 550 -4.51 -13.61 11.93
C CYS A 550 -3.87 -14.44 13.04
N GLU A 551 -3.72 -15.75 12.81
CA GLU A 551 -3.17 -16.69 13.80
C GLU A 551 -1.76 -16.29 14.26
N ASN A 552 -0.91 -15.82 13.35
CA ASN A 552 0.43 -15.35 13.71
C ASN A 552 0.40 -14.10 14.60
N ALA A 553 -0.55 -13.18 14.40
CA ALA A 553 -0.67 -11.97 15.21
C ALA A 553 -1.15 -12.31 16.63
N LYS A 554 -2.08 -13.26 16.75
CA LYS A 554 -2.53 -13.82 18.04
C LYS A 554 -1.39 -14.50 18.79
N GLN A 555 -0.56 -15.29 18.11
CA GLN A 555 0.61 -15.93 18.72
C GLN A 555 1.63 -14.91 19.23
N VAL A 556 1.87 -13.82 18.50
CA VAL A 556 2.72 -12.71 18.95
C VAL A 556 2.13 -12.08 20.21
N MET A 557 0.82 -11.76 20.21
CA MET A 557 0.13 -11.20 21.38
C MET A 557 0.23 -12.14 22.60
N ASP A 558 -0.08 -13.42 22.44
CA ASP A 558 -0.01 -14.42 23.51
C ASP A 558 1.41 -14.53 24.09
N ARG A 559 2.43 -14.48 23.24
CA ARG A 559 3.83 -14.51 23.68
C ARG A 559 4.22 -13.27 24.48
N ILE A 560 3.77 -12.09 24.06
CA ILE A 560 3.97 -10.82 24.78
C ILE A 560 3.26 -10.85 26.14
N VAL A 561 2.01 -11.30 26.18
CA VAL A 561 1.21 -11.43 27.40
C VAL A 561 1.87 -12.40 28.38
N ALA A 562 2.32 -13.56 27.89
CA ALA A 562 3.06 -14.52 28.71
C ALA A 562 4.35 -13.92 29.25
N PHE A 563 5.09 -13.16 28.44
CA PHE A 563 6.31 -12.48 28.88
C PHE A 563 6.01 -11.44 29.99
N ILE A 564 4.98 -10.61 29.84
CA ILE A 564 4.62 -9.62 30.88
C ILE A 564 4.17 -10.29 32.19
N ASN A 565 3.48 -11.43 32.11
CA ASN A 565 2.87 -12.08 33.27
C ASN A 565 3.70 -13.20 33.92
N GLU A 566 4.82 -13.58 33.32
CA GLU A 566 5.79 -14.51 33.91
C GLU A 566 6.39 -13.89 35.19
N ALA A 567 6.37 -14.67 36.27
CA ALA A 567 6.66 -14.23 37.64
C ALA A 567 8.10 -14.54 38.09
#